data_AF-A0A859AAE0-F1
#
_entry.id   AF-A0A859AAE0-F1
#
_cell.length_a   1.000
_cell.length_b   1.000
_cell.length_c   1.000
_cell.angle_alpha   90.00
_cell.angle_beta   90.00
_cell.angle_gamma   90.00
#
_symmetry.space_group_name_H-M   'P 1'
#
loop_
_entity.id
_entity.type
_entity.pdbx_description
1 polymer ?
#
loop_
_entity_poly.entity_id
_entity_poly.type
_entity_poly.pdbx_seq_one_letter_code
_entity_poly.pdbx_strand_id
1 'polypeptide(L)'
;MNEKNTQKLYQDFPVLYRDARPGVEDSCVQWGFSCGDGWYKLIRKLSAAIEAEAKKLGLDTQSEEWPRALQVKEKFGTLRFYVVTPADSSESQSEGVGVESVGGVVSIRPIARVQSIRELVSQAEATSAEICETCGAPGSLNTDGGWWRTTCGHCDAKRNEEVGEA
;
A
#
# COMPACT_ATOMS: atom_id res chain seq x y z
N MET A 1 -2.64 -13.38 -0.84
CA MET A 1 -3.29 -13.08 -2.15
C MET A 1 -2.89 -14.19 -3.10
N ASN A 2 -3.74 -14.57 -4.07
CA ASN A 2 -3.37 -15.58 -5.06
C ASN A 2 -2.15 -15.15 -5.89
N GLU A 3 -1.32 -16.13 -6.25
CA GLU A 3 -0.12 -15.93 -7.04
C GLU A 3 -0.38 -15.18 -8.36
N LYS A 4 -1.48 -15.50 -9.05
CA LYS A 4 -1.87 -14.83 -10.30
C LYS A 4 -2.06 -13.32 -10.14
N ASN A 5 -2.66 -12.89 -9.02
CA ASN A 5 -2.91 -11.47 -8.75
C ASN A 5 -1.63 -10.77 -8.30
N THR A 6 -0.82 -11.44 -7.48
CA THR A 6 0.52 -10.99 -7.09
C THR A 6 1.40 -10.74 -8.31
N GLN A 7 1.47 -11.70 -9.24
CA GLN A 7 2.26 -11.57 -10.48
C GLN A 7 1.78 -10.41 -11.35
N LYS A 8 0.46 -10.18 -11.44
CA LYS A 8 -0.08 -9.01 -12.16
C LYS A 8 0.38 -7.69 -11.55
N LEU A 9 0.43 -7.56 -10.22
CA LEU A 9 0.92 -6.35 -9.57
C LEU A 9 2.41 -6.11 -9.89
N TYR A 10 3.22 -7.16 -9.90
CA TYR A 10 4.64 -7.05 -10.24
C TYR A 10 4.87 -6.69 -11.71
N GLN A 11 4.02 -7.17 -12.62
CA GLN A 11 4.08 -6.82 -14.05
C GLN A 11 3.61 -5.39 -14.31
N ASP A 12 2.53 -4.95 -13.66
CA ASP A 12 1.97 -3.61 -13.82
C ASP A 12 2.89 -2.53 -13.19
N PHE A 13 3.53 -2.83 -12.05
CA PHE A 13 4.33 -1.87 -11.28
C PHE A 13 5.73 -2.42 -10.90
N PRO A 14 6.60 -2.68 -11.89
CA PRO A 14 7.89 -3.33 -11.67
C PRO A 14 8.90 -2.47 -10.88
N VAL A 15 8.72 -1.14 -10.90
CA VAL A 15 9.60 -0.19 -10.20
C VAL A 15 9.18 -0.08 -8.73
N LEU A 16 7.88 0.03 -8.46
CA LEU A 16 7.32 0.12 -7.11
C LEU A 16 7.63 -1.15 -6.28
N TYR A 17 7.52 -2.32 -6.91
CA TYR A 17 7.78 -3.63 -6.29
C TYR A 17 9.16 -4.20 -6.64
N ARG A 18 10.17 -3.36 -6.88
CA ARG A 18 11.51 -3.79 -7.31
C ARG A 18 12.19 -4.79 -6.35
N ASP A 19 11.89 -4.70 -5.05
CA ASP A 19 12.46 -5.57 -4.01
C ASP A 19 11.72 -6.91 -3.85
N ALA A 20 10.59 -7.11 -4.55
CA ALA A 20 9.80 -8.33 -4.47
C ALA A 20 10.34 -9.47 -5.36
N ARG A 21 11.58 -9.33 -5.89
CA ARG A 21 12.20 -10.31 -6.78
C ARG A 21 12.82 -11.47 -5.99
N PRO A 22 12.68 -12.72 -6.46
CA PRO A 22 13.41 -13.84 -5.90
C PRO A 22 14.92 -13.60 -6.03
N GLY A 23 15.68 -13.68 -4.92
CA GLY A 23 17.13 -13.52 -4.89
C GLY A 23 17.66 -12.33 -4.07
N VAL A 24 16.80 -11.50 -3.49
CA VAL A 24 17.18 -10.51 -2.47
C VAL A 24 16.84 -11.09 -1.10
N GLU A 25 17.85 -11.55 -0.36
CA GLU A 25 17.69 -12.31 0.89
C GLU A 25 17.21 -11.47 2.08
N ASP A 26 17.10 -10.16 1.94
CA ASP A 26 16.99 -9.23 3.07
C ASP A 26 15.71 -8.39 3.10
N SER A 27 14.59 -8.87 2.57
CA SER A 27 13.35 -8.10 2.62
C SER A 27 12.11 -8.95 2.76
N CYS A 28 11.31 -8.67 3.79
CA CYS A 28 10.00 -9.25 4.08
C CYS A 28 8.98 -9.25 2.91
N VAL A 29 9.31 -8.63 1.77
CA VAL A 29 8.58 -8.70 0.49
C VAL A 29 8.65 -10.10 -0.15
N GLN A 30 9.63 -10.94 0.23
CA GLN A 30 9.76 -12.31 -0.30
C GLN A 30 8.56 -13.21 0.05
N TRP A 31 7.82 -12.85 1.11
CA TRP A 31 6.60 -13.54 1.54
C TRP A 31 5.34 -13.06 0.79
N GLY A 32 5.51 -12.15 -0.18
CA GLY A 32 4.43 -11.65 -1.03
C GLY A 32 3.39 -10.82 -0.27
N PHE A 33 2.14 -10.94 -0.70
CA PHE A 33 1.00 -10.23 -0.11
C PHE A 33 0.28 -11.12 0.92
N SER A 34 0.44 -10.79 2.20
CA SER A 34 -0.26 -11.44 3.31
C SER A 34 -1.66 -10.85 3.54
N CYS A 35 -2.45 -10.75 2.47
CA CYS A 35 -3.83 -10.30 2.47
C CYS A 35 -4.66 -11.04 1.41
N GLY A 36 -5.98 -11.09 1.56
CA GLY A 36 -6.87 -11.76 0.63
C GLY A 36 -7.02 -11.07 -0.74
N ASP A 37 -7.58 -11.79 -1.70
CA ASP A 37 -7.73 -11.35 -3.10
C ASP A 37 -8.75 -10.23 -3.30
N GLY A 38 -9.69 -10.06 -2.37
CA GLY A 38 -10.69 -9.00 -2.40
C GLY A 38 -10.05 -7.61 -2.41
N TRP A 39 -8.88 -7.47 -1.80
CA TRP A 39 -8.14 -6.21 -1.76
C TRP A 39 -7.24 -5.98 -2.97
N TYR A 40 -7.12 -6.93 -3.91
CA TYR A 40 -6.30 -6.76 -5.11
C TYR A 40 -6.64 -5.48 -5.89
N LYS A 41 -7.94 -5.21 -6.10
CA LYS A 41 -8.39 -4.01 -6.82
C LYS A 41 -8.01 -2.72 -6.08
N LEU A 42 -8.08 -2.73 -4.76
CA LEU A 42 -7.73 -1.60 -3.90
C LEU A 42 -6.21 -1.34 -3.97
N ILE A 43 -5.41 -2.38 -3.77
CA ILE A 43 -3.94 -2.31 -3.84
C ILE A 43 -3.51 -1.83 -5.22
N ARG A 44 -4.07 -2.37 -6.30
CA ARG A 44 -3.76 -1.94 -7.67
C ARG A 44 -4.04 -0.45 -7.89
N LYS A 45 -5.17 0.06 -7.37
CA LYS A 45 -5.52 1.49 -7.45
C LYS A 45 -4.54 2.34 -6.65
N LEU A 46 -4.20 1.92 -5.44
CA LEU A 46 -3.21 2.59 -4.59
C LEU A 46 -1.85 2.66 -5.29
N SER A 47 -1.35 1.55 -5.81
CA SER A 47 -0.06 1.49 -6.52
C SER A 47 -0.03 2.43 -7.73
N ALA A 48 -1.10 2.45 -8.52
CA ALA A 48 -1.23 3.39 -9.64
C ALA A 48 -1.24 4.86 -9.18
N ALA A 49 -1.91 5.15 -8.06
CA ALA A 49 -1.93 6.49 -7.50
C ALA A 49 -0.55 6.93 -7.00
N ILE A 50 0.19 6.04 -6.32
CA ILE A 50 1.56 6.29 -5.85
C ILE A 50 2.49 6.61 -7.02
N GLU A 51 2.47 5.81 -8.10
CA GLU A 51 3.31 6.09 -9.27
C GLU A 51 2.90 7.38 -9.99
N ALA A 52 1.59 7.66 -10.09
CA ALA A 52 1.12 8.91 -10.68
C ALA A 52 1.59 10.12 -9.87
N GLU A 53 1.61 10.01 -8.55
CA GLU A 53 2.07 11.06 -7.66
C GLU A 53 3.59 11.26 -7.74
N ALA A 54 4.36 10.17 -7.79
CA ALA A 54 5.80 10.22 -8.02
C ALA A 54 6.14 10.90 -9.36
N LYS A 55 5.38 10.61 -10.43
CA LYS A 55 5.53 11.28 -11.74
C LYS A 55 5.21 12.77 -11.66
N LYS A 56 4.17 13.17 -10.92
CA LYS A 56 3.82 14.59 -10.72
C LYS A 56 4.90 15.36 -9.97
N LEU A 57 5.57 14.71 -9.02
CA LEU A 57 6.71 15.27 -8.30
C LEU A 57 7.96 15.42 -9.18
N GLY A 58 7.94 14.89 -10.39
CA GLY A 58 9.09 14.91 -11.30
C GLY A 58 10.20 13.94 -10.88
N LEU A 59 9.87 12.90 -10.11
CA LEU A 59 10.82 11.87 -9.74
C LEU A 59 11.09 10.96 -10.94
N ASP A 60 12.37 10.67 -11.19
CA ASP A 60 12.76 9.72 -12.21
C ASP A 60 12.46 8.28 -11.76
N THR A 61 11.84 7.51 -12.64
CA THR A 61 11.48 6.09 -12.43
C THR A 61 12.68 5.18 -12.12
N GLN A 62 13.90 5.62 -12.41
CA GLN A 62 15.13 4.87 -12.14
C GLN A 62 15.94 5.43 -10.97
N SER A 63 15.50 6.56 -10.38
CA SER A 63 16.17 7.11 -9.20
C SER A 63 15.93 6.21 -7.98
N GLU A 64 16.88 6.18 -7.05
CA GLU A 64 16.68 5.59 -5.73
C GLU A 64 15.55 6.29 -4.96
N GLU A 65 15.24 7.53 -5.35
CA GLU A 65 14.15 8.35 -4.84
C GLU A 65 12.75 7.89 -5.29
N TRP A 66 12.64 6.90 -6.18
CA TRP A 66 11.33 6.36 -6.53
C TRP A 66 10.70 5.60 -5.35
N PRO A 67 9.40 5.80 -5.07
CA PRO A 67 8.73 5.13 -3.96
C PRO A 67 8.82 3.61 -4.07
N ARG A 68 9.05 2.95 -2.93
CA ARG A 68 9.28 1.51 -2.87
C ARG A 68 8.36 0.84 -1.86
N ALA A 69 7.60 -0.14 -2.31
CA ALA A 69 6.74 -0.94 -1.44
C ALA A 69 7.57 -2.03 -0.74
N LEU A 70 7.56 -2.03 0.60
CA LEU A 70 8.30 -2.98 1.42
C LEU A 70 7.46 -4.19 1.85
N GLN A 71 6.22 -3.94 2.28
CA GLN A 71 5.38 -5.00 2.80
C GLN A 71 3.91 -4.60 2.69
N VAL A 72 3.08 -5.54 2.26
CA VAL A 72 1.64 -5.37 2.18
C VAL A 72 0.98 -6.54 2.89
N LYS A 73 0.34 -6.26 4.02
CA LYS A 73 -0.29 -7.28 4.88
C LYS A 73 -1.62 -6.81 5.43
N GLU A 74 -2.44 -7.76 5.86
CA GLU A 74 -3.58 -7.50 6.73
C GLU A 74 -3.09 -7.32 8.18
N LYS A 75 -3.69 -6.36 8.90
CA LYS A 75 -3.52 -6.19 10.34
C LYS A 75 -4.77 -5.59 10.95
N PHE A 76 -5.39 -6.32 11.89
CA PHE A 76 -6.60 -5.92 12.61
C PHE A 76 -7.82 -5.67 11.70
N GLY A 77 -7.94 -6.44 10.62
CA GLY A 77 -8.99 -6.30 9.62
C GLY A 77 -8.79 -5.15 8.64
N THR A 78 -7.64 -4.46 8.67
CA THR A 78 -7.30 -3.42 7.70
C THR A 78 -6.01 -3.72 6.95
N LEU A 79 -5.86 -3.09 5.79
CA LEU A 79 -4.66 -3.14 4.97
C LEU A 79 -3.56 -2.33 5.65
N ARG A 80 -2.34 -2.88 5.65
CA ARG A 80 -1.11 -2.16 5.98
C ARG A 80 -0.20 -2.16 4.77
N PHE A 81 0.10 -0.96 4.27
CA PHE A 81 0.96 -0.77 3.11
C PHE A 81 2.22 0.01 3.53
N TYR A 82 3.31 -0.70 3.72
CA TYR A 82 4.60 -0.08 4.03
C TYR A 82 5.26 0.38 2.73
N VAL A 83 5.43 1.70 2.61
CA VAL A 83 6.11 2.35 1.49
C VAL A 83 7.23 3.23 2.02
N VAL A 84 8.39 3.17 1.38
CA VAL A 84 9.49 4.09 1.62
C VAL A 84 9.49 5.12 0.51
N THR A 85 9.54 6.38 0.90
CA THR A 85 9.71 7.51 0.01
C THR A 85 10.99 8.26 0.38
N PRO A 86 11.59 9.02 -0.54
CA PRO A 86 12.79 9.82 -0.24
C PRO A 86 12.54 10.84 0.88
N ALA A 87 11.29 11.30 1.04
CA ALA A 87 10.89 12.16 2.14
C ALA A 87 11.08 11.51 3.54
N ASP A 88 11.10 10.17 3.62
CA ASP A 88 11.36 9.44 4.87
C ASP A 88 12.87 9.32 5.19
N SER A 89 13.75 9.50 4.20
CA SER A 89 15.20 9.28 4.34
C SER A 89 15.94 10.48 4.94
N SER A 90 15.29 11.65 5.00
CA SER A 90 15.83 12.90 5.53
C SER A 90 15.04 13.42 6.72
N GLU A 91 14.47 12.54 7.56
CA GLU A 91 13.68 12.96 8.72
C GLU A 91 14.58 13.47 9.87
N SER A 92 15.07 14.70 9.72
CA SER A 92 15.00 15.66 10.81
C SER A 92 13.58 16.25 10.80
N GLN A 93 12.80 15.83 11.79
CA GLN A 93 11.49 16.36 12.15
C GLN A 93 11.49 17.90 12.15
N SER A 94 10.83 18.51 11.17
CA SER A 94 10.21 19.82 11.36
C SER A 94 8.95 19.92 10.51
N GLU A 95 7.79 19.83 11.15
CA GLU A 95 6.61 20.49 10.63
C GLU A 95 6.89 21.99 10.66
N GLY A 96 7.15 22.55 9.48
CA GLY A 96 7.47 23.95 9.29
C GLY A 96 7.60 24.23 7.80
N VAL A 97 7.13 25.41 7.36
CA VAL A 97 7.38 25.91 6.01
C VAL A 97 8.89 26.18 5.90
N GLY A 98 9.64 25.21 5.39
CA GLY A 98 11.07 25.36 5.10
C GLY A 98 11.24 26.22 3.85
N VAL A 99 11.64 27.48 4.02
CA VAL A 99 12.14 28.33 2.93
C VAL A 99 13.65 28.11 2.85
N GLU A 100 14.10 27.24 1.93
CA GLU A 100 15.53 27.06 1.68
C GLU A 100 16.01 28.12 0.68
N SER A 101 16.81 29.07 1.16
CA SER A 101 17.46 30.08 0.31
C SER A 101 18.82 29.58 -0.14
N VAL A 102 18.90 29.07 -1.37
CA VAL A 102 20.17 28.92 -2.09
C VAL A 102 20.23 29.99 -3.19
N GLY A 103 21.14 30.95 -3.04
CA GLY A 103 21.51 31.90 -4.10
C GLY A 103 20.45 32.92 -4.51
N GLY A 104 19.49 33.29 -3.63
CA GLY A 104 18.54 34.36 -3.93
C GLY A 104 17.47 34.02 -4.97
N VAL A 105 17.28 32.74 -5.29
CA VAL A 105 16.15 32.25 -6.07
C VAL A 105 15.31 31.37 -5.17
N VAL A 106 14.16 31.88 -4.73
CA VAL A 106 13.13 31.04 -4.10
C VAL A 106 12.57 30.15 -5.20
N SER A 107 12.96 28.89 -5.23
CA SER A 107 12.29 27.89 -6.07
C SER A 107 10.91 27.64 -5.45
N ILE A 108 9.95 28.48 -5.83
CA ILE A 108 8.54 28.27 -5.49
C ILE A 108 8.11 27.05 -6.29
N ARG A 109 8.29 25.85 -5.71
CA ARG A 109 7.58 24.68 -6.20
C ARG A 109 6.09 24.98 -6.01
N PRO A 110 5.27 24.97 -7.08
CA PRO A 110 3.86 25.30 -6.95
C PRO A 110 3.21 24.37 -5.90
N ILE A 111 2.47 24.96 -4.96
CA ILE A 111 1.66 24.26 -3.92
C ILE A 111 0.42 23.61 -4.56
N ALA A 112 0.60 22.99 -5.73
CA ALA A 112 -0.48 22.42 -6.50
C ALA A 112 -0.81 21.03 -5.96
N ARG A 113 -1.58 20.96 -4.87
CA ARG A 113 -2.36 19.79 -4.40
C ARG A 113 -1.74 18.42 -4.75
N VAL A 114 -0.47 18.23 -4.43
CA VAL A 114 0.16 16.92 -4.51
C VAL A 114 -0.32 16.19 -3.26
N GLN A 115 -1.08 15.09 -3.41
CA GLN A 115 -1.41 14.28 -2.24
C GLN A 115 -0.12 13.62 -1.77
N SER A 116 0.13 13.58 -0.47
CA SER A 116 1.31 12.84 0.00
C SER A 116 1.07 11.34 -0.24
N ILE A 117 2.13 10.60 -0.54
CA ILE A 117 2.05 9.14 -0.68
C ILE A 117 1.48 8.51 0.61
N ARG A 118 1.82 9.09 1.78
CA ARG A 118 1.29 8.68 3.10
C ARG A 118 -0.23 8.86 3.18
N GLU A 119 -0.76 9.96 2.62
CA GLU A 119 -2.21 10.24 2.56
C GLU A 119 -2.95 9.22 1.66
N LEU A 120 -2.38 8.91 0.50
CA LEU A 120 -2.93 7.86 -0.39
C LEU A 120 -2.97 6.49 0.31
N VAL A 121 -1.90 6.15 1.02
CA VAL A 121 -1.86 4.93 1.83
C VAL A 121 -2.94 4.97 2.90
N SER A 122 -3.05 6.05 3.68
CA SER A 122 -4.06 6.20 4.74
C SER A 122 -5.48 6.03 4.22
N GLN A 123 -5.81 6.63 3.07
CA GLN A 123 -7.11 6.47 2.41
C GLN A 123 -7.37 5.02 2.00
N ALA A 124 -6.35 4.31 1.49
CA ALA A 124 -6.47 2.90 1.15
C ALA A 124 -6.63 2.02 2.40
N GLU A 125 -5.92 2.29 3.49
CA GLU A 125 -6.11 1.59 4.78
C GLU A 125 -7.54 1.79 5.30
N ALA A 126 -8.07 3.01 5.25
CA ALA A 126 -9.45 3.29 5.62
C ALA A 126 -10.46 2.56 4.72
N THR A 127 -10.28 2.63 3.40
CA THR A 127 -11.15 1.97 2.42
C THR A 127 -11.15 0.45 2.59
N SER A 128 -10.01 -0.13 2.99
CA SER A 128 -9.90 -1.58 3.21
C SER A 128 -10.78 -2.09 4.35
N ALA A 129 -11.08 -1.24 5.34
CA ALA A 129 -11.94 -1.59 6.48
C ALA A 129 -13.42 -1.78 6.10
N GLU A 130 -13.79 -1.39 4.87
CA GLU A 130 -15.15 -1.50 4.34
C GLU A 130 -15.24 -2.50 3.17
N ILE A 131 -14.13 -3.14 2.81
CA ILE A 131 -14.06 -4.09 1.70
C ILE A 131 -13.71 -5.47 2.23
N CYS A 132 -14.53 -6.46 1.90
CA CYS A 132 -14.28 -7.85 2.18
C CYS A 132 -12.92 -8.29 1.62
N GLU A 133 -12.04 -8.76 2.51
CA GLU A 133 -10.69 -9.22 2.17
C GLU A 133 -10.71 -10.41 1.21
N THR A 134 -11.72 -11.28 1.29
CA THR A 134 -11.83 -12.47 0.44
C THR A 134 -12.32 -12.18 -0.97
N CYS A 135 -13.47 -11.50 -1.13
CA CYS A 135 -14.15 -11.35 -2.43
C CYS A 135 -14.15 -9.93 -2.99
N GLY A 136 -13.86 -8.91 -2.17
CA GLY A 136 -13.85 -7.50 -2.59
C GLY A 136 -15.23 -6.83 -2.64
N ALA A 137 -16.28 -7.50 -2.17
CA ALA A 137 -17.58 -6.88 -1.92
C ALA A 137 -17.55 -5.98 -0.67
N PRO A 138 -18.53 -5.10 -0.43
CA PRO A 138 -18.65 -4.39 0.83
C PRO A 138 -18.64 -5.37 2.01
N GLY A 139 -17.79 -5.09 2.98
CA GLY A 139 -17.60 -5.91 4.17
C GLY A 139 -17.60 -5.04 5.42
N SER A 140 -17.73 -5.69 6.56
CA SER A 140 -17.60 -5.06 7.87
C SER A 140 -16.56 -5.80 8.70
N LEU A 141 -16.04 -5.12 9.70
CA LEU A 141 -15.11 -5.71 10.65
C LEU A 141 -15.82 -6.81 11.44
N ASN A 142 -15.33 -8.04 11.29
CA ASN A 142 -15.79 -9.22 11.99
C ASN A 142 -14.66 -9.78 12.86
N THR A 143 -15.04 -10.47 13.93
CA THR A 143 -14.13 -11.18 14.82
C THR A 143 -14.38 -12.67 14.71
N ASP A 144 -13.33 -13.43 14.43
CA ASP A 144 -13.37 -14.87 14.26
C ASP A 144 -12.26 -15.51 15.10
N GLY A 145 -12.64 -16.35 16.07
CA GLY A 145 -11.68 -17.06 16.93
C GLY A 145 -10.66 -16.14 17.63
N GLY A 146 -10.99 -14.87 17.87
CA GLY A 146 -10.08 -13.87 18.45
C GLY A 146 -9.28 -13.03 17.45
N TRP A 147 -9.43 -13.27 16.14
CA TRP A 147 -8.78 -12.52 15.07
C TRP A 147 -9.76 -11.58 14.37
N TRP A 148 -9.26 -10.41 13.96
CA TRP A 148 -10.07 -9.36 13.35
C TRP A 148 -9.89 -9.42 11.84
N ARG A 149 -11.00 -9.42 11.09
CA ARG A 149 -10.99 -9.44 9.62
C ARG A 149 -12.14 -8.64 9.07
N THR A 150 -11.92 -7.93 7.96
CA THR A 150 -13.03 -7.30 7.24
C THR A 150 -13.57 -8.27 6.20
N THR A 151 -14.76 -8.80 6.43
CA THR A 151 -15.40 -9.78 5.55
C THR A 151 -16.88 -9.45 5.33
N CYS A 152 -17.44 -9.88 4.21
CA CYS A 152 -18.88 -9.83 3.99
C CYS A 152 -19.55 -11.05 4.65
N GLY A 153 -20.85 -10.94 4.98
CA GLY A 153 -21.58 -12.03 5.62
C GLY A 153 -21.56 -13.35 4.85
N HIS A 154 -21.47 -13.32 3.51
CA HIS A 154 -21.35 -14.54 2.71
C HIS A 154 -19.99 -15.24 2.91
N CYS A 155 -18.89 -14.49 2.84
CA CYS A 155 -17.54 -15.06 3.03
C CYS A 155 -17.30 -15.47 4.48
N ASP A 156 -17.91 -14.77 5.43
CA ASP A 156 -17.82 -15.13 6.84
C ASP A 156 -18.59 -16.42 7.15
N ALA A 157 -19.84 -16.54 6.68
CA ALA A 157 -20.64 -17.75 6.84
C ALA A 157 -19.94 -18.98 6.23
N LYS A 158 -19.43 -18.85 5.01
CA LYS A 158 -18.70 -19.94 4.34
C LYS A 158 -17.49 -20.42 5.13
N ARG A 159 -16.75 -19.49 5.76
CA ARG A 159 -15.60 -19.84 6.60
C ARG A 159 -16.04 -20.53 7.89
N ASN A 160 -17.11 -20.07 8.52
CA ASN A 160 -17.61 -20.66 9.75
C ASN A 160 -18.12 -22.10 9.53
N GLU A 161 -18.70 -22.38 8.36
CA GLU A 161 -19.04 -23.74 7.93
C GLU A 161 -17.77 -24.64 7.83
N GLU A 162 -16.70 -24.14 7.18
CA GLU A 162 -15.43 -24.87 7.04
C GLU A 162 -14.72 -25.14 8.38
N VAL A 163 -14.82 -24.22 9.35
CA VAL A 163 -14.22 -24.36 10.69
C VAL A 163 -15.08 -25.22 11.63
N GLY A 164 -16.40 -25.21 11.46
CA GLY A 164 -17.33 -25.98 12.30
C GLY A 164 -17.38 -27.48 12.00
N GLU A 165 -16.84 -27.91 10.85
CA GLU A 165 -16.72 -29.33 10.45
C GLU A 165 -15.38 -29.97 10.81
N ALA A 166 -14.44 -29.22 11.40
CA ALA A 166 -13.10 -29.66 11.79
C ALA A 166 -12.96 -29.90 13.31
#